data_AF-A0AAW6E939-F1
#
_entry.id   AF-A0AAW6E939-F1
#
_cell.length_a   1.000
_cell.length_b   1.000
_cell.length_c   1.000
_cell.angle_alpha   90.00
_cell.angle_beta   90.00
_cell.angle_gamma   90.00
#
_symmetry.space_group_name_H-M   'P 1'
#
loop_
_entity.id
_entity.type
_entity.pdbx_description
1 polymer ?
#
loop_
_entity_poly.entity_id
_entity_poly.type
_entity_poly.pdbx_seq_one_letter_code
_entity_poly.pdbx_strand_id
1 'polypeptide(L)'
;MLVIISICFFLIDFIRSLNKMTTSLRSFLLDSVFLELISVAVLFDVFNKIAHLGNNSYDFIIQYVLIVLAITISWSIVSCMANNKVATLANIILSTAIGLMIYIKDAIFDVLPDSLFQKYDSSDFLISIGYTPKGIVQAALNYAFLPFLISNIIAALICEIKGYWIDKYNDGKDITMEMIKSNINEEKEHSTNVSVENSEKLEQNQANIEMQVKIIDNLLAKGFKLSEALELAELNEEAYNKFKAAK
;
A
#
# COMPACT_ATOMS: atom_id res chain seq x y z
N MET A 1 2.81 7.26 22.45
CA MET A 1 4.18 7.29 21.87
C MET A 1 4.61 5.91 21.35
N LEU A 2 4.62 4.84 22.16
CA LEU A 2 4.92 3.47 21.70
C LEU A 2 3.99 2.94 20.59
N VAL A 3 2.70 3.24 20.68
CA VAL A 3 1.69 2.89 19.65
C VAL A 3 1.99 3.57 18.32
N ILE A 4 2.38 4.85 18.36
CA ILE A 4 2.69 5.64 17.15
C ILE A 4 3.98 5.11 16.49
N ILE A 5 5.01 4.80 17.28
CA ILE A 5 6.25 4.21 16.78
C ILE A 5 6.00 2.82 16.14
N SER A 6 5.13 2.00 16.76
CA SER A 6 4.74 0.70 16.19
C SER A 6 3.96 0.85 14.88
N ILE A 7 3.05 1.82 14.80
CA ILE A 7 2.32 2.14 13.56
C ILE A 7 3.29 2.60 12.46
N CYS A 8 4.27 3.44 12.79
CA CYS A 8 5.29 3.88 11.82
C CYS A 8 6.14 2.72 11.31
N PHE A 9 6.60 1.81 12.18
CA PHE A 9 7.33 0.60 11.77
C PHE A 9 6.48 -0.28 10.84
N PHE A 10 5.22 -0.47 11.21
CA PHE A 10 4.25 -1.23 10.42
C PHE A 10 4.02 -0.62 9.03
N LEU A 11 3.86 0.70 8.95
CA LEU A 11 3.72 1.40 7.67
C LEU A 11 4.96 1.26 6.79
N ILE A 12 6.16 1.28 7.36
CA ILE A 12 7.41 1.09 6.61
C ILE A 12 7.50 -0.33 6.04
N ASP A 13 7.19 -1.35 6.84
CA ASP A 13 7.21 -2.75 6.38
C ASP A 13 6.09 -3.04 5.38
N PHE A 14 4.95 -2.38 5.53
CA PHE A 14 3.88 -2.37 4.53
C PHE A 14 4.37 -1.80 3.19
N ILE A 15 4.98 -0.62 3.21
CA ILE A 15 5.49 0.04 2.00
C ILE A 15 6.53 -0.84 1.29
N ARG A 16 7.39 -1.52 2.04
CA ARG A 16 8.39 -2.44 1.48
C ARG A 16 7.77 -3.67 0.79
N SER A 17 6.60 -4.09 1.24
CA SER A 17 5.94 -5.31 0.76
C SER A 17 4.91 -5.03 -0.34
N LEU A 18 4.44 -3.79 -0.48
CA LEU A 18 3.41 -3.36 -1.44
C LEU A 18 3.56 -3.97 -2.84
N ASN A 19 4.73 -3.86 -3.47
CA ASN A 19 4.95 -4.38 -4.82
C ASN A 19 4.75 -5.89 -4.93
N LYS A 20 5.13 -6.64 -3.89
CA LYS A 20 4.94 -8.10 -3.86
C LYS A 20 3.48 -8.44 -3.56
N MET A 21 2.86 -7.70 -2.66
CA MET A 21 1.44 -7.87 -2.29
C MET A 21 0.53 -7.65 -3.49
N THR A 22 0.85 -6.66 -4.33
CA THR A 22 0.03 -6.35 -5.50
C THR A 22 0.25 -7.30 -6.67
N THR A 23 1.31 -8.11 -6.70
CA THR A 23 1.64 -8.93 -7.89
C THR A 23 1.80 -10.43 -7.61
N SER A 24 1.94 -10.85 -6.35
CA SER A 24 2.17 -12.24 -5.97
C SER A 24 1.05 -12.78 -5.08
N LEU A 25 0.47 -13.91 -5.47
CA LEU A 25 -0.56 -14.60 -4.69
C LEU A 25 -0.12 -14.94 -3.27
N ARG A 26 1.12 -15.42 -3.10
CA ARG A 26 1.65 -15.80 -1.79
C ARG A 26 1.74 -14.58 -0.87
N SER A 27 2.31 -13.49 -1.36
CA SER A 27 2.41 -12.26 -0.56
C SER A 27 1.05 -11.63 -0.31
N PHE A 28 0.13 -11.68 -1.27
CA PHE A 28 -1.23 -11.21 -1.02
C PHE A 28 -1.92 -12.01 0.10
N LEU A 29 -1.83 -13.35 0.08
CA LEU A 29 -2.45 -14.19 1.10
C LEU A 29 -1.80 -14.06 2.49
N LEU A 30 -0.49 -13.83 2.56
CA LEU A 30 0.20 -13.71 3.85
C LEU A 30 0.19 -12.28 4.36
N ASP A 31 0.76 -11.38 3.58
CA ASP A 31 1.02 -10.02 4.01
C ASP A 31 -0.31 -9.24 4.04
N SER A 32 -1.18 -9.34 3.02
CA SER A 32 -2.39 -8.50 2.97
C SER A 32 -3.41 -8.92 4.03
N VAL A 33 -3.56 -10.23 4.26
CA VAL A 33 -4.41 -10.76 5.32
C VAL A 33 -3.91 -10.32 6.70
N PHE A 34 -2.58 -10.36 6.92
CA PHE A 34 -1.99 -9.89 8.16
C PHE A 34 -2.27 -8.40 8.40
N LEU A 35 -2.17 -7.56 7.36
CA LEU A 35 -2.52 -6.15 7.47
C LEU A 35 -4.00 -5.95 7.80
N GLU A 36 -4.89 -6.73 7.18
CA GLU A 36 -6.32 -6.60 7.41
C GLU A 36 -6.68 -6.96 8.86
N LEU A 37 -6.04 -7.98 9.44
CA LEU A 37 -6.23 -8.32 10.87
C LEU A 37 -5.81 -7.17 11.79
N ILE A 38 -4.72 -6.47 11.46
CA ILE A 38 -4.28 -5.29 12.20
C ILE A 38 -5.25 -4.13 12.01
N SER A 39 -5.72 -3.91 10.77
CA SER A 39 -6.73 -2.91 10.45
C SER A 39 -8.01 -3.14 11.26
N VAL A 40 -8.51 -4.37 11.32
CA VAL A 40 -9.67 -4.78 12.13
C VAL A 40 -9.46 -4.45 13.61
N ALA A 41 -8.29 -4.80 14.17
CA ALA A 41 -7.98 -4.54 15.57
C ALA A 41 -7.94 -3.03 15.89
N VAL A 42 -7.36 -2.22 14.99
CA VAL A 42 -7.32 -0.77 15.12
C VAL A 42 -8.72 -0.16 14.98
N LEU A 43 -9.51 -0.60 13.99
CA LEU A 43 -10.89 -0.16 13.80
C LEU A 43 -11.73 -0.46 15.03
N PHE A 44 -11.61 -1.66 15.60
CA PHE A 44 -12.30 -2.04 16.83
C PHE A 44 -11.97 -1.10 18.00
N ASP A 45 -10.68 -0.79 18.22
CA ASP A 45 -10.24 0.14 19.27
C ASP A 45 -10.73 1.59 19.02
N VAL A 46 -10.71 2.05 17.77
CA VAL A 46 -11.21 3.37 17.37
C VAL A 46 -12.72 3.48 17.60
N PHE A 47 -13.49 2.48 17.17
CA PHE A 47 -14.94 2.46 17.39
C PHE A 47 -15.28 2.42 18.87
N ASN A 48 -14.58 1.63 19.69
CA ASN A 48 -14.78 1.61 21.14
C ASN A 48 -14.52 2.96 21.82
N LYS A 49 -13.60 3.78 21.27
CA LYS A 49 -13.24 5.08 21.84
C LYS A 49 -14.15 6.23 21.36
N ILE A 50 -14.50 6.24 20.08
CA ILE A 50 -15.32 7.30 19.48
C ILE A 50 -16.79 7.09 19.81
N ALA A 51 -17.22 5.84 19.72
CA ALA A 51 -18.57 5.46 19.98
C ALA A 51 -18.68 5.14 21.47
N HIS A 52 -18.84 6.19 22.29
CA HIS A 52 -19.57 6.08 23.57
C HIS A 52 -21.05 5.74 23.30
N LEU A 53 -21.29 4.75 22.44
CA LEU A 53 -22.57 4.09 22.32
C LEU A 53 -22.86 3.54 23.72
N GLY A 54 -24.07 3.78 24.23
CA GLY A 54 -24.42 3.41 25.59
C GLY A 54 -24.20 1.92 25.85
N ASN A 55 -24.16 1.53 27.12
CA ASN A 55 -24.05 0.12 27.53
C ASN A 55 -25.35 -0.67 27.31
N ASN A 56 -26.08 -0.39 26.22
CA ASN A 56 -27.32 -1.07 25.86
C ASN A 56 -27.07 -2.09 24.74
N SER A 57 -27.87 -3.15 24.68
CA SER A 57 -27.65 -4.24 23.71
C SER A 57 -27.76 -3.81 22.24
N TYR A 58 -28.54 -2.76 21.93
CA TYR A 58 -28.69 -2.22 20.56
C TYR A 58 -27.43 -1.53 20.04
N ASP A 59 -26.70 -0.88 20.94
CA ASP A 59 -25.47 -0.16 20.66
C ASP A 59 -24.36 -1.11 20.19
N PHE A 60 -24.27 -2.29 20.82
CA PHE A 60 -23.35 -3.36 20.42
C PHE A 60 -23.66 -3.91 19.02
N ILE A 61 -24.94 -4.08 18.67
CA ILE A 61 -25.36 -4.56 17.35
C ILE A 61 -24.98 -3.55 16.26
N ILE A 62 -25.27 -2.27 16.49
CA ILE A 62 -24.91 -1.19 15.56
C ILE A 62 -23.39 -1.14 15.36
N GLN A 63 -22.63 -1.22 16.45
CA GLN A 63 -21.17 -1.23 16.39
C GLN A 63 -20.63 -2.41 15.56
N TYR A 64 -21.17 -3.61 15.78
CA TYR A 64 -20.80 -4.79 14.98
C TYR A 64 -21.07 -4.57 13.49
N VAL A 65 -22.27 -4.11 13.11
CA VAL A 65 -22.62 -3.85 11.71
C VAL A 65 -21.66 -2.84 11.06
N LEU A 66 -21.33 -1.76 11.76
CA LEU A 66 -20.39 -0.75 11.27
C LEU A 66 -18.98 -1.32 11.06
N ILE A 67 -18.51 -2.16 11.98
CA ILE A 67 -17.21 -2.83 11.85
C ILE A 67 -17.21 -3.77 10.63
N VAL A 68 -18.25 -4.60 10.46
CA VAL A 68 -18.36 -5.50 9.32
C VAL A 68 -18.35 -4.73 7.99
N LEU A 69 -19.07 -3.61 7.93
CA LEU A 69 -19.11 -2.75 6.75
C LEU A 69 -17.74 -2.11 6.48
N ALA A 70 -17.07 -1.61 7.52
CA ALA A 70 -15.73 -1.05 7.39
C ALA A 70 -14.72 -2.07 6.87
N ILE A 71 -14.69 -3.28 7.43
CA ILE A 71 -13.83 -4.40 7.00
C ILE A 71 -14.11 -4.78 5.54
N THR A 72 -15.38 -4.83 5.17
CA THR A 72 -15.78 -5.18 3.80
C THR A 72 -15.25 -4.15 2.81
N ILE A 73 -15.37 -2.86 3.14
CA ILE A 73 -14.89 -1.77 2.29
C ILE A 73 -13.36 -1.75 2.23
N SER A 74 -12.66 -1.83 3.36
CA SER A 74 -11.19 -1.83 3.40
C SER A 74 -10.61 -2.98 2.59
N TRP A 75 -11.10 -4.19 2.82
CA TRP A 75 -10.62 -5.38 2.12
C TRP A 75 -10.90 -5.35 0.62
N SER A 76 -12.06 -4.80 0.22
CA SER A 76 -12.39 -4.60 -1.19
C SER A 76 -11.42 -3.64 -1.86
N ILE A 77 -11.04 -2.55 -1.19
CA ILE A 77 -10.05 -1.59 -1.69
C ILE A 77 -8.68 -2.27 -1.85
N VAL A 78 -8.20 -2.97 -0.81
CA VAL A 78 -6.91 -3.69 -0.85
C VAL A 78 -6.90 -4.72 -1.99
N SER A 79 -7.99 -5.46 -2.17
CA SER A 79 -8.14 -6.43 -3.26
C SER A 79 -8.07 -5.76 -4.64
N CYS A 80 -8.70 -4.59 -4.80
CA CYS A 80 -8.66 -3.85 -6.06
C CYS A 80 -7.29 -3.28 -6.40
N MET A 81 -6.41 -3.04 -5.42
CA MET A 81 -5.06 -2.53 -5.65
C MET A 81 -4.12 -3.59 -6.22
N ALA A 82 -4.40 -4.87 -5.99
CA ALA A 82 -3.58 -5.96 -6.50
C ALA A 82 -3.97 -6.35 -7.94
N ASN A 83 -3.09 -7.09 -8.60
CA ASN A 83 -3.34 -7.74 -9.87
C ASN A 83 -4.64 -8.54 -9.78
N ASN A 84 -5.52 -8.38 -10.75
CA ASN A 84 -6.87 -8.89 -10.77
C ASN A 84 -6.91 -10.40 -10.63
N LYS A 85 -6.07 -11.11 -11.38
CA LYS A 85 -6.01 -12.58 -11.30
C LYS A 85 -5.54 -13.04 -9.92
N VAL A 86 -4.58 -12.35 -9.34
CA VAL A 86 -4.08 -12.62 -7.99
C VAL A 86 -5.17 -12.38 -6.95
N ALA A 87 -5.80 -11.21 -6.98
CA ALA A 87 -6.80 -10.78 -6.01
C ALA A 87 -8.07 -11.64 -6.08
N THR A 88 -8.61 -11.89 -7.29
CA THR A 88 -9.75 -12.79 -7.48
C THR A 88 -9.44 -14.16 -6.89
N LEU A 89 -8.32 -14.76 -7.28
CA LEU A 89 -7.96 -16.11 -6.83
C LEU A 89 -7.78 -16.17 -5.31
N ALA A 90 -7.11 -15.18 -4.71
CA ALA A 90 -6.93 -15.10 -3.26
C ALA A 90 -8.27 -15.03 -2.52
N ASN A 91 -9.18 -14.16 -2.98
CA ASN A 91 -10.50 -13.99 -2.37
C ASN A 91 -11.36 -15.27 -2.49
N ILE A 92 -11.26 -15.99 -3.61
CA ILE A 92 -11.92 -17.29 -3.78
C ILE A 92 -11.33 -18.33 -2.81
N ILE A 93 -10.00 -18.40 -2.68
CA ILE A 93 -9.34 -19.33 -1.74
C ILE A 93 -9.79 -19.04 -0.31
N LEU A 94 -9.76 -17.77 0.11
CA LEU A 94 -10.13 -17.36 1.46
C LEU A 94 -11.61 -17.60 1.76
N SER A 95 -12.51 -17.20 0.86
CA SER A 95 -13.94 -17.46 1.01
C SER A 95 -14.26 -18.95 1.07
N THR A 96 -13.62 -19.76 0.24
CA THR A 96 -13.78 -21.22 0.26
C THR A 96 -13.27 -21.82 1.57
N ALA A 97 -12.09 -21.41 2.04
CA ALA A 97 -11.51 -21.91 3.29
C ALA A 97 -12.38 -21.55 4.51
N ILE A 98 -12.87 -20.31 4.59
CA ILE A 98 -13.75 -19.86 5.67
C ILE A 98 -15.12 -20.55 5.58
N GLY A 99 -15.68 -20.68 4.37
CA GLY A 99 -16.94 -21.39 4.14
C GLY A 99 -16.86 -22.86 4.59
N LEU A 100 -15.76 -23.55 4.24
CA LEU A 100 -15.50 -24.91 4.71
C LEU A 100 -15.35 -24.96 6.24
N MET A 101 -14.67 -23.99 6.86
CA MET A 101 -14.55 -23.92 8.31
C MET A 101 -15.91 -23.76 8.99
N ILE A 102 -16.80 -22.91 8.43
CA ILE A 102 -18.18 -22.74 8.91
C ILE A 102 -18.96 -24.05 8.78
N TYR A 103 -18.86 -24.72 7.63
CA TYR A 103 -19.56 -25.98 7.41
C TYR A 103 -19.08 -27.10 8.34
N ILE A 104 -17.76 -27.24 8.52
CA ILE A 104 -17.16 -28.22 9.42
C ILE A 104 -17.57 -27.93 10.86
N LYS A 105 -17.56 -26.66 11.32
CA LYS A 105 -18.04 -26.38 12.67
C LYS A 105 -19.51 -26.78 12.82
N ASP A 106 -20.37 -26.48 11.86
CA ASP A 106 -21.81 -26.78 11.99
C ASP A 106 -22.02 -28.29 12.10
N ALA A 107 -21.34 -29.07 11.25
CA ALA A 107 -21.37 -30.52 11.33
C ALA A 107 -20.88 -31.05 12.70
N ILE A 108 -19.80 -30.47 13.26
CA ILE A 108 -19.31 -30.86 14.60
C ILE A 108 -20.34 -30.51 15.68
N PHE A 109 -20.87 -29.28 15.65
CA PHE A 109 -21.86 -28.84 16.64
C PHE A 109 -23.11 -29.70 16.56
N ASP A 110 -23.59 -30.10 15.39
CA ASP A 110 -24.77 -30.96 15.26
C ASP A 110 -24.66 -32.29 16.03
N VAL A 111 -23.48 -32.90 16.09
CA VAL A 111 -23.28 -34.18 16.81
C VAL A 111 -22.98 -34.02 18.29
N LEU A 112 -22.56 -32.83 18.74
CA LEU A 112 -22.20 -32.60 20.15
C LEU A 112 -23.45 -32.52 21.05
N PRO A 113 -23.48 -33.25 22.18
CA PRO A 113 -24.60 -33.20 23.11
C PRO A 113 -24.65 -31.88 23.87
N ASP A 114 -25.86 -31.37 24.10
CA ASP A 114 -26.10 -30.10 24.81
C ASP A 114 -25.52 -30.07 26.22
N SER A 115 -25.35 -31.24 26.85
CA SER A 115 -24.73 -31.39 28.18
C SER A 115 -23.33 -30.78 28.29
N LEU A 116 -22.58 -30.70 27.17
CA LEU A 116 -21.23 -30.12 27.16
C LEU A 116 -21.23 -28.59 27.31
N PHE A 117 -22.38 -27.95 27.11
CA PHE A 117 -22.53 -26.49 27.12
C PHE A 117 -23.29 -25.98 28.36
N GLN A 118 -23.61 -26.84 29.33
CA GLN A 118 -24.37 -26.53 30.55
C GLN A 118 -23.66 -25.59 31.54
N LYS A 119 -22.44 -25.13 31.23
CA LYS A 119 -21.68 -24.19 32.08
C LYS A 119 -22.14 -22.74 31.97
N TYR A 120 -23.02 -22.41 31.02
CA TYR A 120 -23.64 -21.09 30.92
C TYR A 120 -24.78 -20.99 31.94
N ASP A 121 -24.68 -20.02 32.85
CA ASP A 121 -25.64 -19.82 33.93
C ASP A 121 -26.98 -19.32 33.38
N SER A 122 -28.07 -19.84 33.93
CA SER A 122 -29.48 -19.57 33.56
C SER A 122 -29.89 -18.09 33.67
N SER A 123 -29.05 -17.23 34.25
CA SER A 123 -29.23 -15.77 34.33
C SER A 123 -28.86 -15.02 33.05
N ASP A 124 -28.26 -15.68 32.04
CA ASP A 124 -27.96 -15.03 30.77
C ASP A 124 -29.25 -14.67 30.03
N PHE A 125 -29.39 -13.39 29.66
CA PHE A 125 -30.54 -12.85 28.93
C PHE A 125 -30.89 -13.65 27.67
N LEU A 126 -29.89 -14.23 26.99
CA LEU A 126 -30.10 -15.04 25.79
C LEU A 126 -30.76 -16.39 26.11
N ILE A 127 -30.46 -16.99 27.26
CA ILE A 127 -31.09 -18.24 27.71
C ILE A 127 -32.54 -17.96 28.13
N SER A 128 -32.81 -16.82 28.77
CA SER A 128 -34.16 -16.45 29.21
C SER A 128 -35.14 -16.17 28.06
N ILE A 129 -34.64 -15.75 26.89
CA ILE A 129 -35.44 -15.59 25.66
C ILE A 129 -35.48 -16.84 24.77
N GLY A 130 -34.94 -17.98 25.22
CA GLY A 130 -35.12 -19.29 24.59
C GLY A 130 -33.96 -19.82 23.75
N TYR A 131 -32.78 -19.19 23.75
CA TYR A 131 -31.60 -19.77 23.10
C TYR A 131 -30.96 -20.86 23.97
N THR A 132 -30.53 -21.95 23.33
CA THR A 132 -29.72 -22.96 24.01
C THR A 132 -28.28 -22.45 24.16
N PRO A 133 -27.55 -22.83 25.25
CA PRO A 133 -26.14 -22.47 25.41
C PRO A 133 -25.27 -22.87 24.22
N LYS A 134 -25.54 -24.04 23.64
CA LYS A 134 -24.90 -24.51 22.40
C LYS A 134 -25.15 -23.57 21.23
N GLY A 135 -26.40 -23.13 21.05
CA GLY A 135 -26.79 -22.17 20.01
C GLY A 135 -26.11 -20.80 20.18
N ILE A 136 -25.89 -20.34 21.41
CA ILE A 136 -25.15 -19.10 21.69
C ILE A 136 -23.70 -19.22 21.22
N VAL A 137 -23.01 -20.32 21.54
CA VAL A 137 -21.62 -20.55 21.10
C VAL A 137 -21.55 -20.66 19.57
N GLN A 138 -22.49 -21.36 18.94
CA GLN A 138 -22.55 -21.49 17.49
C GLN A 138 -22.79 -20.14 16.81
N ALA A 139 -23.68 -19.31 17.37
CA ALA A 139 -23.93 -17.95 16.91
C ALA A 139 -22.70 -17.05 17.07
N ALA A 140 -21.98 -17.13 18.20
CA ALA A 140 -20.75 -16.37 18.42
C ALA A 140 -19.68 -16.70 17.36
N LEU A 141 -19.50 -17.98 17.02
CA LEU A 141 -18.58 -18.39 15.95
C LEU A 141 -19.05 -17.90 14.57
N ASN A 142 -20.36 -17.91 14.31
CA ASN A 142 -20.90 -17.32 13.08
C ASN A 142 -20.58 -15.82 13.00
N TYR A 143 -20.85 -15.06 14.06
CA TYR A 143 -20.54 -13.62 14.09
C TYR A 143 -19.03 -13.34 13.94
N ALA A 144 -18.17 -14.25 14.35
CA ALA A 144 -16.73 -14.12 14.14
C ALA A 144 -16.31 -14.36 12.68
N PHE A 145 -16.82 -15.40 12.01
CA PHE A 145 -16.35 -15.80 10.68
C PHE A 145 -17.12 -15.21 9.50
N LEU A 146 -18.41 -14.93 9.67
CA LEU A 146 -19.28 -14.45 8.60
C LEU A 146 -18.80 -13.12 7.97
N PRO A 147 -18.29 -12.13 8.73
CA PRO A 147 -17.76 -10.89 8.16
C PRO A 147 -16.64 -11.12 7.16
N PHE A 148 -15.70 -12.02 7.48
CA PHE A 148 -14.59 -12.35 6.61
C PHE A 148 -15.07 -13.08 5.35
N LEU A 149 -16.04 -13.99 5.49
CA LEU A 149 -16.64 -14.67 4.34
C LEU A 149 -17.31 -13.68 3.38
N ILE A 150 -18.18 -12.81 3.92
CA ILE A 150 -18.90 -11.79 3.14
C ILE A 150 -17.91 -10.86 2.44
N SER A 151 -16.90 -10.37 3.18
CA SER A 151 -15.88 -9.48 2.66
C SER A 151 -15.12 -10.09 1.47
N ASN A 152 -14.69 -11.36 1.58
CA ASN A 152 -13.99 -12.05 0.50
C ASN A 152 -14.89 -12.31 -0.72
N ILE A 153 -16.17 -12.67 -0.52
CA ILE A 153 -17.12 -12.86 -1.63
C ILE A 153 -17.33 -11.54 -2.38
N ILE A 154 -17.57 -10.45 -1.65
CA ILE A 154 -17.77 -9.12 -2.25
C ILE A 154 -16.51 -8.66 -2.97
N ALA A 155 -15.33 -8.82 -2.36
CA ALA A 155 -14.06 -8.46 -2.97
C ALA A 155 -13.80 -9.28 -4.25
N ALA A 156 -14.10 -10.58 -4.27
CA ALA A 156 -14.02 -11.40 -5.48
C ALA A 156 -14.94 -10.88 -6.59
N LEU A 157 -16.20 -10.56 -6.27
CA LEU A 157 -17.16 -10.01 -7.25
C LEU A 157 -16.67 -8.67 -7.82
N ILE A 158 -16.14 -7.78 -6.97
CA ILE A 158 -15.58 -6.51 -7.43
C ILE A 158 -14.35 -6.74 -8.31
N CYS A 159 -13.49 -7.71 -7.99
CA CYS A 159 -12.35 -8.08 -8.82
C CYS A 159 -12.79 -8.69 -10.16
N GLU A 160 -13.88 -9.45 -10.22
CA GLU A 160 -14.44 -9.92 -11.49
C GLU A 160 -14.95 -8.74 -12.34
N ILE A 161 -15.62 -7.77 -11.73
CA ILE A 161 -16.04 -6.54 -12.42
C ILE A 161 -14.81 -5.77 -12.92
N LYS A 162 -13.79 -5.59 -12.07
CA LYS A 162 -12.52 -4.94 -12.45
C LYS A 162 -11.86 -5.67 -13.62
N GLY A 163 -11.83 -7.01 -13.59
CA GLY A 163 -11.30 -7.86 -14.66
C GLY A 163 -11.97 -7.61 -16.00
N TYR A 164 -13.31 -7.52 -16.02
CA TYR A 164 -14.06 -7.17 -17.23
C TYR A 164 -13.61 -5.81 -17.83
N TRP A 165 -13.41 -4.79 -16.99
CA TRP A 165 -12.95 -3.48 -17.47
C TRP A 165 -11.49 -3.52 -17.97
N ILE A 166 -10.61 -4.30 -17.33
CA ILE A 166 -9.24 -4.51 -17.77
C ILE A 166 -9.20 -5.17 -19.15
N ASP A 167 -9.97 -6.24 -19.33
CA ASP A 167 -10.02 -6.96 -20.60
C ASP A 167 -10.57 -6.08 -21.72
N LYS A 168 -11.58 -5.24 -21.42
CA LYS A 168 -12.24 -4.39 -22.40
C LYS A 168 -11.47 -3.11 -22.74
N TYR A 169 -10.80 -2.49 -21.78
CA TYR A 169 -10.21 -1.15 -21.95
C TYR A 169 -8.69 -1.09 -21.80
N ASN A 170 -8.05 -2.19 -21.39
CA ASN A 170 -6.60 -2.24 -21.21
C ASN A 170 -5.96 -3.45 -21.92
N ASP A 171 -6.61 -3.99 -22.96
CA ASP A 171 -6.16 -5.16 -23.72
C ASP A 171 -5.82 -6.38 -22.85
N GLY A 172 -6.49 -6.53 -21.70
CA GLY A 172 -6.19 -7.60 -20.72
C GLY A 172 -4.85 -7.44 -20.00
N LYS A 173 -4.14 -6.32 -20.20
CA LYS A 173 -2.91 -6.00 -19.47
C LYS A 173 -3.28 -5.46 -18.10
N ASP A 174 -2.69 -6.02 -17.07
CA ASP A 174 -2.84 -5.56 -15.71
C ASP A 174 -1.45 -5.33 -15.10
N ILE A 175 -1.39 -4.80 -13.88
CA ILE A 175 -0.14 -4.57 -13.17
C ILE A 175 0.63 -5.90 -13.04
N THR A 176 1.90 -5.87 -13.42
CA THR A 176 2.81 -7.01 -13.30
C THR A 176 4.13 -6.55 -12.69
N MET A 177 4.84 -7.50 -12.08
CA MET A 177 6.17 -7.21 -11.52
C MET A 177 7.17 -6.80 -12.60
N GLU A 178 7.02 -7.29 -13.83
CA GLU A 178 7.87 -6.93 -14.97
C GLU A 178 7.68 -5.48 -15.38
N MET A 179 6.43 -5.02 -15.51
CA MET A 179 6.11 -3.61 -15.78
C MET A 179 6.64 -2.66 -14.71
N ILE A 180 6.57 -3.07 -13.44
CA ILE A 180 7.13 -2.25 -12.34
C ILE A 180 8.65 -2.14 -12.48
N LYS A 181 9.34 -3.25 -12.81
CA LYS A 181 10.79 -3.25 -13.00
C LYS A 181 11.23 -2.46 -14.23
N SER A 182 10.50 -2.55 -15.34
CA SER A 182 10.83 -1.79 -16.56
C SER A 182 10.73 -0.30 -16.31
N ASN A 183 9.65 0.17 -15.67
CA ASN A 183 9.47 1.59 -15.38
C ASN A 183 10.58 2.14 -14.47
N ILE A 184 11.00 1.36 -13.46
CA ILE A 184 12.12 1.74 -12.57
C ILE A 184 13.43 1.84 -13.36
N ASN A 185 13.66 0.95 -14.32
CA ASN A 185 14.88 0.97 -15.12
C ASN A 185 14.87 2.14 -16.13
N GLU A 186 13.74 2.41 -16.78
CA GLU A 186 13.57 3.55 -17.68
C GLU A 186 13.80 4.89 -16.94
N GLU A 187 13.27 5.04 -15.73
CA GLU A 187 13.53 6.22 -14.90
C GLU A 187 15.02 6.37 -14.52
N LYS A 188 15.71 5.25 -14.24
CA LYS A 188 17.15 5.26 -13.95
C LYS A 188 17.98 5.62 -15.19
N GLU A 189 17.63 5.09 -16.35
CA GLU A 189 18.31 5.43 -17.60
C GLU A 189 18.08 6.89 -17.96
N HIS A 190 16.86 7.39 -17.84
CA HIS A 190 16.55 8.80 -18.10
C HIS A 190 17.29 9.74 -17.15
N SER A 191 17.29 9.47 -15.85
CA SER A 191 18.03 10.28 -14.87
C SER A 191 19.55 10.25 -15.08
N THR A 192 20.09 9.10 -15.48
CA THR A 192 21.51 8.97 -15.84
C THR A 192 21.83 9.81 -17.08
N ASN A 193 21.03 9.70 -18.14
CA ASN A 193 21.25 10.46 -19.38
C ASN A 193 21.18 11.98 -19.14
N VAL A 194 20.23 12.46 -18.33
CA VAL A 194 20.15 13.87 -17.95
C VAL A 194 21.38 14.32 -17.15
N SER A 195 21.90 13.48 -16.25
CA SER A 195 23.11 13.80 -15.49
C SER A 195 24.35 13.90 -16.38
N VAL A 196 24.48 13.02 -17.39
CA VAL A 196 25.58 13.03 -18.36
C VAL A 196 25.49 14.26 -19.26
N GLU A 197 24.32 14.57 -19.80
CA GLU A 197 24.11 15.75 -20.65
C GLU A 197 24.42 17.06 -19.92
N ASN A 198 24.06 17.15 -18.64
CA ASN A 198 24.38 18.30 -17.80
C ASN A 198 25.89 18.40 -17.52
N SER A 199 26.59 17.27 -17.35
CA SER A 199 28.04 17.23 -17.18
C SER A 199 28.77 17.67 -18.45
N GLU A 200 28.36 17.17 -19.61
CA GLU A 200 28.94 17.52 -20.91
C GLU A 200 28.77 19.02 -21.22
N LYS A 201 27.60 19.59 -20.95
CA LYS A 201 27.37 21.05 -21.09
C LYS A 201 28.25 21.86 -20.16
N LEU A 202 28.51 21.37 -18.94
CA LEU A 202 29.38 22.04 -17.98
C LEU A 202 30.84 22.02 -18.44
N GLU A 203 31.32 20.87 -18.92
CA GLU A 203 32.67 20.72 -19.48
C GLU A 203 32.87 21.57 -20.73
N GLN A 204 31.88 21.62 -21.63
CA GLN A 204 31.94 22.44 -22.83
C GLN A 204 31.98 23.93 -22.49
N ASN A 205 31.20 24.38 -21.50
CA ASN A 205 31.25 25.75 -21.01
C ASN A 205 32.61 26.08 -20.36
N GLN A 206 33.18 25.17 -19.57
CA GLN A 206 34.51 25.35 -18.99
C GLN A 206 35.61 25.44 -20.06
N ALA A 207 35.55 24.57 -21.08
CA ALA A 207 36.50 24.58 -22.20
C ALA A 207 36.40 25.88 -23.02
N ASN A 208 35.19 26.40 -23.22
CA ASN A 208 34.97 27.68 -23.91
C ASN A 208 35.57 28.86 -23.13
N ILE A 209 35.34 28.90 -21.81
CA ILE A 209 35.95 29.92 -20.93
C ILE A 209 37.48 29.81 -20.94
N GLU A 210 38.04 28.59 -20.90
CA GLU A 210 39.49 28.41 -20.96
C GLU A 210 40.09 28.93 -22.28
N MET A 211 39.39 28.71 -23.41
CA MET A 211 39.80 29.23 -24.71
C MET A 211 39.78 30.76 -24.73
N GLN A 212 38.71 31.39 -24.22
CA GLN A 212 38.60 32.84 -24.13
C GLN A 212 39.71 33.44 -23.25
N VAL A 213 40.02 32.82 -22.11
CA VAL A 213 41.14 33.22 -21.24
C VAL A 213 42.49 33.14 -21.97
N LYS A 214 42.76 32.07 -22.73
CA LYS A 214 44.00 31.94 -23.53
C LYS A 214 44.11 33.01 -24.61
N ILE A 215 42.99 33.42 -25.22
CA ILE A 215 42.95 34.52 -26.18
C ILE A 215 43.33 35.83 -25.49
N ILE A 216 42.74 36.11 -24.32
CA ILE A 216 43.03 37.31 -23.52
C ILE A 216 44.51 37.36 -23.13
N ASP A 217 45.08 36.28 -22.59
CA ASP A 217 46.50 36.23 -22.18
C ASP A 217 47.45 36.51 -23.38
N ASN A 218 47.14 35.99 -24.57
CA ASN A 218 47.90 36.26 -25.80
C ASN A 218 47.79 37.72 -26.27
N LEU A 219 46.61 38.34 -26.13
CA LEU A 219 46.42 39.76 -26.46
C LEU A 219 47.18 40.66 -25.48
N LEU A 220 47.13 40.35 -24.18
CA LEU A 220 47.91 41.05 -23.16
C LEU A 220 49.42 40.97 -23.44
N ALA A 221 49.93 39.79 -23.82
CA ALA A 221 51.34 39.61 -24.19
C ALA A 221 51.77 40.43 -25.42
N LYS A 222 50.81 40.80 -26.29
CA LYS A 222 51.03 41.68 -27.45
C LYS A 222 50.90 43.17 -27.11
N GLY A 223 50.65 43.53 -25.85
CA GLY A 223 50.61 44.92 -25.37
C GLY A 223 49.23 45.58 -25.37
N PHE A 224 48.15 44.82 -25.57
CA PHE A 224 46.78 45.33 -25.45
C PHE A 224 46.43 45.62 -23.98
N LYS A 225 45.54 46.60 -23.75
CA LYS A 225 44.97 46.85 -22.42
C LYS A 225 43.96 45.75 -22.08
N LEU A 226 43.86 45.39 -20.80
CA LEU A 226 42.94 44.34 -20.32
C LEU A 226 41.48 44.60 -20.72
N SER A 227 41.04 45.85 -20.66
CA SER A 227 39.68 46.25 -21.08
C SER A 227 39.40 45.95 -22.55
N GLU A 228 40.38 46.18 -23.43
CA GLU A 228 40.26 45.92 -24.88
C GLU A 228 40.33 44.43 -25.18
N ALA A 229 41.17 43.68 -24.45
CA ALA A 229 41.29 42.23 -24.60
C ALA A 229 40.04 41.48 -24.13
N LEU A 230 39.38 41.95 -23.07
CA LEU A 230 38.12 41.40 -22.57
C LEU A 230 36.95 41.64 -23.54
N GLU A 231 36.89 42.83 -24.14
CA GLU A 231 35.90 43.18 -25.16
C GLU A 231 36.06 42.31 -26.42
N LEU A 232 37.29 42.10 -26.88
CA LEU A 232 37.58 41.26 -28.05
C LEU A 232 37.33 39.76 -27.84
N ALA A 233 37.44 39.27 -26.60
CA ALA A 233 37.18 37.87 -26.26
C ALA A 233 35.75 37.62 -25.76
N GLU A 234 34.91 38.67 -25.72
CA GLU A 234 33.52 38.64 -25.25
C GLU A 234 33.37 38.00 -23.84
N LEU A 235 34.34 38.22 -22.96
CA LEU A 235 34.35 37.67 -21.59
C LEU A 235 34.41 38.81 -20.57
N ASN A 236 33.60 38.74 -19.52
CA ASN A 236 33.60 39.76 -18.48
C ASN A 236 34.77 39.61 -17.50
N GLU A 237 35.14 40.72 -16.86
CA GLU A 237 36.32 40.80 -15.97
C GLU A 237 36.18 39.89 -14.73
N GLU A 238 34.96 39.75 -14.20
CA GLU A 238 34.68 38.90 -13.04
C GLU A 238 34.89 37.40 -13.35
N ALA A 239 34.41 36.92 -14.49
CA ALA A 239 34.60 35.53 -14.93
C ALA A 239 36.07 35.22 -15.26
N TYR A 240 36.77 36.15 -15.90
CA TYR A 240 38.20 36.04 -16.16
C TYR A 240 39.02 35.91 -14.86
N ASN A 241 38.79 36.80 -13.90
CA ASN A 241 39.49 36.78 -12.61
C ASN A 241 39.16 35.53 -11.78
N LYS A 242 37.90 35.09 -11.79
CA LYS A 242 37.47 33.87 -11.09
C LYS A 242 38.10 32.61 -11.68
N PHE A 243 38.22 32.53 -13.00
CA PHE A 243 38.88 31.40 -13.67
C PHE A 243 40.40 31.39 -13.43
N LYS A 244 41.04 32.57 -13.46
CA LYS A 244 42.48 32.72 -13.22
C LYS A 244 42.88 32.43 -11.77
N ALA A 245 42.03 32.75 -10.80
CA ALA A 245 42.26 32.47 -9.38
C ALA A 245 42.06 30.99 -9.00
N ALA A 246 41.42 30.19 -9.86
CA ALA A 246 41.18 28.76 -9.64
C ALA A 246 42.29 27.86 -10.20
N LYS A 247 43.27 28.43 -10.92
CA LYS A 247 44.50 27.76 -11.41
C LYS A 247 45.68 28.08 -10.50
#